data_AF-A0A173YFA7-F1
#
_entry.id   AF-A0A173YFA7-F1
#
_cell.length_a   1.000
_cell.length_b   1.000
_cell.length_c   1.000
_cell.angle_alpha   90.00
_cell.angle_beta   90.00
_cell.angle_gamma   90.00
#
_symmetry.space_group_name_H-M   'P 1'
#
loop_
_entity.id
_entity.type
_entity.pdbx_description
1 polymer ?
#
loop_
_entity_poly.entity_id
_entity_poly.type
_entity_poly.pdbx_seq_one_letter_code
_entity_poly.pdbx_strand_id
1 'polypeptide(L)'
;MKTLKKLLFIIMAVAVLAMPVFGVQAAESDIPVTEQLGVSPTPSPVPIRELVTKGNKIYYYYKGKMVKNKWKRYNGYKYYFGANGNAVRGGQRINNVVYVFDEKGRLFENKQNKIVKSGSNIYHIRTEHGRASIGYFIYKNNLYYADPKGRLYQKKSRQNGQLYFTNSGAARKDYNALLKMRVMQIVSSITNSGMSQSQKLYACWKYVVYGGFYYGGPDPNIYQSGWARSEALRMFRAGYGNCYGFSCIFAALAREIGYTPYMICGRVPGSRDGAADGFTRHCWVKINGLYYDPEAQYAGWMTGVYGYDYYPISHQIQRVVNFCKF
;
A
#
# COMPACT_ATOMS: atom_id res chain seq x y z
N MET A 1 31.51 20.87 -9.68
CA MET A 1 32.07 21.25 -10.99
C MET A 1 31.32 20.50 -12.08
N LYS A 2 30.71 21.24 -13.01
CA LYS A 2 29.98 20.73 -14.18
C LYS A 2 31.01 20.35 -15.26
N THR A 3 30.85 19.21 -15.94
CA THR A 3 31.46 19.02 -17.26
C THR A 3 30.41 18.55 -18.25
N LEU A 4 30.00 19.53 -19.04
CA LEU A 4 29.14 19.50 -20.22
C LEU A 4 29.95 18.95 -21.40
N LYS A 5 29.46 17.95 -22.14
CA LYS A 5 30.02 17.58 -23.45
C LYS A 5 29.14 18.15 -24.57
N LYS A 6 29.73 19.06 -25.35
CA LYS A 6 29.27 19.62 -26.64
C LYS A 6 29.21 18.47 -27.68
N LEU A 7 28.11 18.27 -28.40
CA LEU A 7 27.72 18.86 -29.70
C LEU A 7 28.74 18.66 -30.84
N LEU A 8 28.34 17.95 -31.89
CA LEU A 8 28.90 18.03 -33.24
C LEU A 8 27.76 17.90 -34.27
N PHE A 9 27.63 18.96 -35.08
CA PHE A 9 26.78 19.08 -36.26
C PHE A 9 27.48 18.42 -37.46
N ILE A 10 26.73 17.74 -38.32
CA ILE A 10 27.13 17.48 -39.71
C ILE A 10 25.98 17.91 -40.62
N ILE A 11 26.36 18.64 -41.65
CA ILE A 11 25.58 19.39 -42.64
C ILE A 11 25.60 18.64 -43.99
N MET A 12 24.64 18.96 -44.87
CA MET A 12 24.52 18.68 -46.32
C MET A 12 23.93 17.32 -46.73
N ALA A 13 23.10 17.20 -47.77
CA ALA A 13 22.94 18.02 -48.97
C ALA A 13 21.49 18.04 -49.52
N VAL A 14 21.17 19.13 -50.22
CA VAL A 14 19.96 19.37 -51.02
C VAL A 14 20.14 18.78 -52.41
N ALA A 15 19.11 18.13 -52.96
CA ALA A 15 19.01 17.81 -54.38
C ALA A 15 17.69 18.36 -54.93
N VAL A 16 17.80 19.36 -55.81
CA VAL A 16 16.72 19.95 -56.60
C VAL A 16 16.64 19.17 -57.92
N LEU A 17 15.43 18.74 -58.29
CA LEU A 17 15.13 18.26 -59.64
C LEU A 17 14.03 19.15 -60.24
N ALA A 18 14.26 19.52 -61.48
CA ALA A 18 13.58 20.57 -62.21
C ALA A 18 12.71 20.02 -63.36
N MET A 19 11.78 20.90 -63.79
CA MET A 19 11.11 21.01 -65.10
C MET A 19 9.83 20.17 -65.32
N PRO A 20 8.94 20.56 -66.27
CA PRO A 20 8.89 21.75 -67.12
C PRO A 20 7.60 22.61 -66.98
N VAL A 21 7.69 23.85 -67.45
CA VAL A 21 6.60 24.81 -67.66
C VAL A 21 6.02 24.61 -69.05
N PHE A 22 4.70 24.43 -69.17
CA PHE A 22 3.96 24.67 -70.41
C PHE A 22 3.08 25.90 -70.22
N GLY A 23 3.35 26.94 -71.00
CA GLY A 23 2.46 28.07 -71.18
C GLY A 23 1.47 27.80 -72.30
N VAL A 24 0.21 28.18 -72.10
CA VAL A 24 -0.75 28.46 -73.17
C VAL A 24 -1.51 29.72 -72.76
N GLN A 25 -1.71 30.61 -73.73
CA GLN A 25 -2.26 31.95 -73.61
C GLN A 25 -3.67 32.03 -74.21
N ALA A 26 -4.39 33.10 -73.83
CA ALA A 26 -5.66 33.64 -74.34
C ALA A 26 -6.94 33.01 -73.73
N ALA A 27 -8.01 33.74 -73.42
CA ALA A 27 -8.41 35.12 -73.71
C ALA A 27 -9.35 35.65 -72.61
N GLU A 28 -9.40 36.98 -72.46
CA GLU A 28 -10.36 37.72 -71.65
C GLU A 28 -11.82 37.51 -72.12
N SER A 29 -12.74 37.42 -71.15
CA SER A 29 -14.07 38.00 -71.31
C SER A 29 -14.52 38.58 -69.97
N ASP A 30 -14.63 39.90 -69.93
CA ASP A 30 -15.13 40.70 -68.82
C ASP A 30 -16.64 40.49 -68.62
N ILE A 31 -17.02 40.12 -67.40
CA ILE A 31 -18.39 40.28 -66.89
C ILE A 31 -18.30 41.01 -65.54
N PRO A 32 -19.00 42.14 -65.34
CA PRO A 32 -18.93 42.86 -64.09
C PRO A 32 -19.74 42.12 -63.02
N VAL A 33 -19.05 41.56 -62.03
CA VAL A 33 -19.67 41.01 -60.82
C VAL A 33 -19.69 42.11 -59.76
N THR A 34 -20.90 42.55 -59.44
CA THR A 34 -21.23 43.47 -58.35
C THR A 34 -20.60 42.99 -57.03
N GLU A 35 -19.71 43.81 -56.45
CA GLU A 35 -19.16 43.57 -55.11
C GLU A 35 -20.28 43.56 -54.07
N GLN A 36 -20.62 42.35 -53.61
CA GLN A 36 -21.41 42.16 -52.40
C GLN A 36 -20.45 42.29 -51.21
N LEU A 37 -20.59 43.38 -50.45
CA LEU A 37 -19.87 43.63 -49.20
C LEU A 37 -19.97 42.41 -48.27
N GLY A 38 -18.86 41.67 -48.14
CA GLY A 38 -18.74 40.53 -47.26
C GLY A 38 -18.94 40.95 -45.81
N VAL A 39 -20.00 40.43 -45.18
CA VAL A 39 -20.21 40.54 -43.74
C VAL A 39 -19.06 39.79 -43.04
N SER A 40 -18.19 40.55 -42.37
CA SER A 40 -17.13 40.02 -41.51
C SER A 40 -17.75 39.09 -40.44
N PRO A 41 -17.29 37.84 -40.28
CA PRO A 41 -17.80 36.98 -39.22
C PRO A 41 -17.36 37.56 -37.87
N THR A 42 -18.33 38.10 -37.12
CA THR A 42 -18.16 38.48 -35.72
C THR A 42 -17.48 37.32 -34.97
N PRO A 43 -16.29 37.51 -34.36
CA PRO A 43 -15.60 36.41 -33.69
C PRO A 43 -16.49 35.90 -32.55
N SER A 44 -16.86 34.62 -32.61
CA SER A 44 -17.64 33.97 -31.56
C SER A 44 -16.90 34.15 -30.22
N PRO A 45 -17.59 34.58 -29.15
CA PRO A 45 -16.94 34.87 -27.88
C PRO A 45 -16.26 33.60 -27.34
N VAL A 46 -14.96 33.68 -27.09
CA VAL A 46 -14.17 32.57 -26.54
C VAL A 46 -14.80 32.13 -25.20
N PRO A 47 -15.25 30.86 -25.06
CA PRO A 47 -15.85 30.39 -23.82
C PRO A 47 -14.92 30.63 -22.62
N ILE A 48 -15.48 31.18 -21.52
CA ILE A 48 -14.69 31.45 -20.31
C ILE A 48 -14.13 30.14 -19.72
N ARG A 49 -14.89 29.05 -19.82
CA ARG A 49 -14.54 27.70 -19.34
C ARG A 49 -15.00 26.69 -20.38
N GLU A 50 -14.09 25.81 -20.79
CA GLU A 50 -14.40 24.80 -21.79
C GLU A 50 -13.75 23.46 -21.43
N LEU A 51 -14.51 22.37 -21.57
CA LEU A 51 -13.99 21.02 -21.46
C LEU A 51 -14.01 20.37 -22.86
N VAL A 52 -12.83 20.13 -23.43
CA VAL A 52 -12.68 19.66 -24.82
C VAL A 52 -12.17 18.24 -24.83
N THR A 53 -12.82 17.36 -25.59
CA THR A 53 -12.33 15.99 -25.82
C THR A 53 -11.64 15.93 -27.18
N LYS A 54 -10.36 15.54 -27.19
CA LYS A 54 -9.57 15.30 -28.41
C LYS A 54 -9.08 13.85 -28.38
N GLY A 55 -9.65 13.01 -29.24
CA GLY A 55 -9.47 11.55 -29.16
C GLY A 55 -9.93 11.02 -27.78
N ASN A 56 -9.10 10.20 -27.12
CA ASN A 56 -9.40 9.67 -25.78
C ASN A 56 -8.94 10.59 -24.62
N LYS A 57 -8.56 11.84 -24.89
CA LYS A 57 -8.05 12.77 -23.87
C LYS A 57 -9.01 13.94 -23.69
N ILE A 58 -9.23 14.31 -22.43
CA ILE A 58 -10.10 15.41 -22.02
C ILE A 58 -9.21 16.56 -21.55
N TYR A 59 -9.42 17.76 -22.03
CA TYR A 59 -8.67 18.97 -21.70
C TYR A 59 -9.60 20.02 -21.14
N TYR A 60 -9.04 20.97 -20.39
CA TYR A 60 -9.80 22.12 -19.89
C TYR A 60 -9.10 23.41 -20.26
N TYR A 61 -9.87 24.34 -20.82
CA TYR A 61 -9.42 25.67 -21.18
C TYR A 61 -10.13 26.70 -20.31
N TYR A 62 -9.38 27.68 -19.84
CA TYR A 62 -9.90 28.84 -19.13
C TYR A 62 -9.46 30.09 -19.88
N LYS A 63 -10.42 30.87 -20.38
CA LYS A 63 -10.17 32.04 -21.24
C LYS A 63 -9.20 31.69 -22.40
N GLY A 64 -9.49 30.60 -23.11
CA GLY A 64 -8.67 30.10 -24.23
C GLY A 64 -7.32 29.47 -23.86
N LYS A 65 -6.89 29.48 -22.59
CA LYS A 65 -5.61 28.89 -22.16
C LYS A 65 -5.80 27.50 -21.55
N MET A 66 -5.02 26.52 -22.03
CA MET A 66 -5.06 25.16 -21.53
C MET A 66 -4.53 25.08 -20.08
N VAL A 67 -5.29 24.45 -19.20
CA VAL A 67 -4.94 24.27 -17.80
C VAL A 67 -4.08 23.01 -17.61
N LYS A 68 -3.01 23.13 -16.82
CA LYS A 68 -2.07 22.06 -16.47
C LYS A 68 -1.79 22.06 -14.97
N ASN A 69 -1.51 20.89 -14.40
CA ASN A 69 -1.18 20.67 -12.98
C ASN A 69 -2.14 21.35 -11.99
N LYS A 70 -3.45 21.35 -12.28
CA LYS A 70 -4.45 22.06 -11.46
C LYS A 70 -5.76 21.30 -11.34
N TRP A 71 -6.39 21.50 -10.20
CA TRP A 71 -7.77 21.11 -9.94
C TRP A 71 -8.74 22.09 -10.59
N LYS A 72 -9.81 21.58 -11.21
CA LYS A 72 -10.92 22.39 -11.72
C LYS A 72 -12.25 21.70 -11.51
N ARG A 73 -13.30 22.50 -11.36
CA ARG A 73 -14.69 22.04 -11.39
C ARG A 73 -15.33 22.41 -12.72
N TYR A 74 -16.08 21.46 -13.28
CA TYR A 74 -16.87 21.65 -14.49
C TYR A 74 -18.14 20.81 -14.40
N ASN A 75 -19.30 21.44 -14.60
CA ASN A 75 -20.63 20.83 -14.51
C ASN A 75 -20.81 19.97 -13.24
N GLY A 76 -20.47 20.52 -12.07
CA GLY A 76 -20.58 19.84 -10.77
C GLY A 76 -19.46 18.85 -10.44
N TYR A 77 -18.72 18.36 -11.42
CA TYR A 77 -17.65 17.38 -11.21
C TYR A 77 -16.29 18.04 -10.99
N LYS A 78 -15.45 17.39 -10.19
CA LYS A 78 -14.07 17.81 -9.94
C LYS A 78 -13.09 16.98 -10.76
N TYR A 79 -12.13 17.64 -11.36
CA TYR A 79 -11.11 17.06 -12.24
C TYR A 79 -9.73 17.53 -11.79
N TYR A 80 -8.71 16.73 -12.11
CA TYR A 80 -7.32 17.16 -12.06
C TYR A 80 -6.70 17.04 -13.44
N PHE A 81 -6.13 18.13 -13.94
CA PHE A 81 -5.43 18.17 -15.22
C PHE A 81 -3.94 18.02 -14.97
N GLY A 82 -3.33 16.98 -15.55
CA GLY A 82 -1.91 16.66 -15.34
C GLY A 82 -0.97 17.62 -16.06
N ALA A 83 0.32 17.28 -16.08
CA ALA A 83 1.36 18.11 -16.70
C ALA A 83 1.14 18.32 -18.21
N ASN A 84 0.59 17.30 -18.89
CA ASN A 84 0.25 17.36 -20.31
C ASN A 84 -1.08 18.09 -20.58
N GLY A 85 -1.77 18.56 -19.54
CA GLY A 85 -3.03 19.30 -19.64
C GLY A 85 -4.27 18.44 -19.83
N ASN A 86 -4.13 17.11 -19.97
CA ASN A 86 -5.26 16.20 -20.00
C ASN A 86 -5.74 15.83 -18.58
N ALA A 87 -7.03 15.58 -18.43
CA ALA A 87 -7.63 15.04 -17.22
C ALA A 87 -7.01 13.67 -16.91
N VAL A 88 -6.68 13.47 -15.65
CA VAL A 88 -6.15 12.19 -15.16
C VAL A 88 -7.30 11.21 -14.88
N ARG A 89 -7.00 9.91 -14.92
CA ARG A 89 -7.94 8.79 -14.69
C ARG A 89 -7.36 7.80 -13.69
N GLY A 90 -8.21 6.97 -13.08
CA GLY A 90 -7.80 5.98 -12.10
C GLY A 90 -7.18 6.59 -10.84
N GLY A 91 -6.39 5.80 -10.12
CA GLY A 91 -5.68 6.25 -8.92
C GLY A 91 -4.46 7.12 -9.23
N GLN A 92 -4.42 8.33 -8.68
CA GLN A 92 -3.40 9.33 -8.93
C GLN A 92 -2.89 9.95 -7.63
N ARG A 93 -1.57 10.03 -7.49
CA ARG A 93 -0.93 10.69 -6.35
C ARG A 93 -0.73 12.16 -6.67
N ILE A 94 -1.40 13.02 -5.91
CA ILE A 94 -1.38 14.48 -6.06
C ILE A 94 -1.08 15.05 -4.67
N ASN A 95 0.05 15.76 -4.52
CA ASN A 95 0.51 16.31 -3.24
C ASN A 95 0.52 15.27 -2.10
N ASN A 96 1.13 14.11 -2.38
CA ASN A 96 1.23 12.97 -1.46
C ASN A 96 -0.10 12.28 -1.06
N VAL A 97 -1.23 12.69 -1.64
CA VAL A 97 -2.54 12.09 -1.42
C VAL A 97 -2.98 11.34 -2.68
N VAL A 98 -3.51 10.13 -2.53
CA VAL A 98 -4.05 9.35 -3.65
C VAL A 98 -5.52 9.68 -3.84
N TYR A 99 -5.89 10.15 -5.02
CA TYR A 99 -7.25 10.42 -5.46
C TYR A 99 -7.64 9.46 -6.58
N VAL A 100 -8.92 9.13 -6.69
CA VAL A 100 -9.41 8.19 -7.72
C VAL A 100 -10.38 8.90 -8.65
N PHE A 101 -10.11 8.81 -9.94
CA PHE A 101 -10.91 9.40 -11.00
C PHE A 101 -11.53 8.30 -11.86
N ASP A 102 -12.74 8.52 -12.37
CA ASP A 102 -13.40 7.61 -13.29
C ASP A 102 -12.85 7.72 -14.73
N GLU A 103 -13.42 6.95 -15.67
CA GLU A 103 -13.00 6.95 -17.08
C GLU A 103 -13.30 8.27 -17.81
N LYS A 104 -14.13 9.14 -17.24
CA LYS A 104 -14.39 10.49 -17.74
C LYS A 104 -13.49 11.54 -17.06
N GLY A 105 -12.54 11.11 -16.22
CA GLY A 105 -11.63 11.98 -15.48
C GLY A 105 -12.29 12.68 -14.28
N ARG A 106 -13.50 12.27 -13.88
CA ARG A 106 -14.25 12.84 -12.77
C ARG A 106 -13.79 12.18 -11.47
N LEU A 107 -13.48 12.98 -10.47
CA LEU A 107 -13.13 12.49 -9.14
C LEU A 107 -14.30 11.71 -8.53
N PHE A 108 -14.02 10.55 -7.91
CA PHE A 108 -14.99 9.84 -7.05
C PHE A 108 -15.18 10.58 -5.71
N GLU A 109 -15.76 11.78 -5.78
CA GLU A 109 -16.19 12.58 -4.64
C GLU A 109 -17.51 12.02 -4.08
N ASN A 110 -17.76 12.20 -2.77
CA ASN A 110 -18.94 11.74 -2.04
C ASN A 110 -19.22 10.22 -2.14
N LYS A 111 -18.14 9.43 -2.28
CA LYS A 111 -18.17 7.96 -2.28
C LYS A 111 -17.47 7.36 -1.06
N GLN A 112 -17.49 8.05 0.09
CA GLN A 112 -16.79 7.59 1.30
C GLN A 112 -17.19 6.17 1.70
N ASN A 113 -16.21 5.40 2.14
CA ASN A 113 -16.32 4.02 2.60
C ASN A 113 -16.98 3.10 1.56
N LYS A 114 -16.72 3.35 0.27
CA LYS A 114 -17.20 2.51 -0.84
C LYS A 114 -16.03 2.03 -1.68
N ILE A 115 -16.19 0.82 -2.23
CA ILE A 115 -15.34 0.29 -3.28
C ILE A 115 -15.90 0.77 -4.62
N VAL A 116 -15.04 1.35 -5.46
CA VAL A 116 -15.38 1.85 -6.80
C VAL A 116 -14.47 1.22 -7.84
N LYS A 117 -14.93 1.19 -9.10
CA LYS A 117 -14.17 0.69 -10.25
C LYS A 117 -13.78 1.84 -11.16
N SER A 118 -12.52 1.86 -11.60
CA SER A 118 -12.05 2.66 -12.73
C SER A 118 -11.13 1.79 -13.58
N GLY A 119 -11.54 1.61 -14.84
CA GLY A 119 -10.96 0.70 -15.79
C GLY A 119 -11.02 -0.73 -15.27
N SER A 120 -9.91 -1.43 -15.34
CA SER A 120 -9.76 -2.79 -14.80
C SER A 120 -9.49 -2.83 -13.29
N ASN A 121 -9.31 -1.69 -12.63
CA ASN A 121 -8.90 -1.61 -11.24
C ASN A 121 -10.07 -1.26 -10.32
N ILE A 122 -10.01 -1.76 -9.09
CA ILE A 122 -10.90 -1.37 -8.00
C ILE A 122 -10.12 -0.59 -6.94
N TYR A 123 -10.82 0.29 -6.23
CA TYR A 123 -10.27 1.21 -5.24
C TYR A 123 -11.22 1.34 -4.06
N HIS A 124 -10.70 1.52 -2.85
CA HIS A 124 -11.51 1.89 -1.68
C HIS A 124 -11.38 3.39 -1.40
N ILE A 125 -12.49 4.12 -1.46
CA ILE A 125 -12.54 5.55 -1.17
C ILE A 125 -12.72 5.75 0.34
N ARG A 126 -11.69 6.29 0.98
CA ARG A 126 -11.62 6.46 2.45
C ARG A 126 -12.37 7.70 2.95
N THR A 127 -12.47 8.75 2.14
CA THR A 127 -13.05 10.04 2.56
C THR A 127 -14.02 10.55 1.51
N GLU A 128 -14.95 11.43 1.92
CA GLU A 128 -15.87 12.10 0.99
C GLU A 128 -15.14 12.89 -0.11
N HIS A 129 -13.96 13.45 0.16
CA HIS A 129 -13.15 14.15 -0.83
C HIS A 129 -12.42 13.25 -1.86
N GLY A 130 -12.80 11.97 -1.96
CA GLY A 130 -12.26 11.05 -2.97
C GLY A 130 -10.84 10.54 -2.70
N ARG A 131 -10.35 10.62 -1.45
CA ARG A 131 -9.04 10.06 -1.07
C ARG A 131 -9.13 8.54 -0.99
N ALA A 132 -8.22 7.84 -1.64
CA ALA A 132 -8.15 6.38 -1.60
C ALA A 132 -7.43 5.87 -0.33
N SER A 133 -7.76 4.63 0.05
CA SER A 133 -6.94 3.85 0.98
C SER A 133 -5.67 3.38 0.27
N ILE A 134 -4.58 3.27 1.02
CA ILE A 134 -3.29 2.70 0.59
C ILE A 134 -2.80 1.74 1.68
N GLY A 135 -1.99 0.75 1.30
CA GLY A 135 -1.51 -0.26 2.25
C GLY A 135 -2.62 -1.23 2.69
N TYR A 136 -2.41 -1.90 3.82
CA TYR A 136 -3.40 -2.79 4.41
C TYR A 136 -4.53 -1.99 5.06
N PHE A 137 -5.78 -2.42 4.88
CA PHE A 137 -6.93 -1.87 5.58
C PHE A 137 -8.00 -2.94 5.79
N ILE A 138 -8.84 -2.73 6.80
CA ILE A 138 -9.98 -3.59 7.10
C ILE A 138 -11.25 -2.88 6.62
N TYR A 139 -12.06 -3.57 5.82
CA TYR A 139 -13.35 -3.07 5.36
C TYR A 139 -14.38 -4.19 5.43
N LYS A 140 -15.53 -3.92 6.05
CA LYS A 140 -16.62 -4.90 6.25
C LYS A 140 -16.10 -6.27 6.73
N ASN A 141 -15.27 -6.27 7.78
CA ASN A 141 -14.67 -7.48 8.37
C ASN A 141 -13.86 -8.36 7.40
N ASN A 142 -13.22 -7.74 6.41
CA ASN A 142 -12.31 -8.38 5.48
C ASN A 142 -11.02 -7.56 5.33
N LEU A 143 -9.89 -8.25 5.13
CA LEU A 143 -8.60 -7.63 4.90
C LEU A 143 -8.42 -7.30 3.41
N TYR A 144 -7.96 -6.09 3.14
CA TYR A 144 -7.60 -5.62 1.80
C TYR A 144 -6.18 -5.07 1.79
N TYR A 145 -5.59 -5.00 0.60
CA TYR A 145 -4.35 -4.28 0.38
C TYR A 145 -4.43 -3.43 -0.89
N ALA A 146 -4.14 -2.13 -0.75
CA ALA A 146 -4.06 -1.16 -1.82
C ALA A 146 -2.59 -0.80 -2.10
N ASP A 147 -2.22 -0.72 -3.37
CA ASP A 147 -0.87 -0.32 -3.77
C ASP A 147 -0.63 1.20 -3.59
N PRO A 148 0.59 1.73 -3.86
CA PRO A 148 0.87 3.16 -3.71
C PRO A 148 0.04 4.11 -4.59
N LYS A 149 -0.67 3.58 -5.61
CA LYS A 149 -1.64 4.29 -6.45
C LYS A 149 -3.09 4.01 -6.03
N GLY A 150 -3.32 3.30 -4.93
CA GLY A 150 -4.64 2.97 -4.38
C GLY A 150 -5.34 1.77 -5.03
N ARG A 151 -4.69 1.08 -5.98
CA ARG A 151 -5.29 -0.08 -6.67
C ARG A 151 -5.34 -1.27 -5.72
N LEU A 152 -6.52 -1.86 -5.52
CA LEU A 152 -6.61 -3.06 -4.68
C LEU A 152 -5.98 -4.26 -5.37
N TYR A 153 -5.31 -5.09 -4.59
CA TYR A 153 -4.76 -6.35 -5.08
C TYR A 153 -5.89 -7.32 -5.42
N GLN A 154 -5.84 -7.93 -6.61
CA GLN A 154 -6.80 -8.95 -7.06
C GLN A 154 -6.04 -10.13 -7.67
N LYS A 155 -6.49 -11.36 -7.37
CA LYS A 155 -5.92 -12.63 -7.87
C LYS A 155 -4.40 -12.76 -7.69
N LYS A 156 -3.86 -12.33 -6.55
CA LYS A 156 -2.41 -12.40 -6.26
C LYS A 156 -2.11 -12.43 -4.78
N SER A 157 -0.92 -12.92 -4.43
CA SER A 157 -0.47 -13.05 -3.04
C SER A 157 0.45 -11.91 -2.59
N ARG A 158 0.54 -11.74 -1.27
CA ARG A 158 1.59 -10.98 -0.57
C ARG A 158 2.15 -11.80 0.60
N GLN A 159 3.22 -11.28 1.19
CA GLN A 159 3.89 -11.86 2.37
C GLN A 159 4.26 -13.32 2.12
N ASN A 160 5.09 -13.58 1.11
CA ASN A 160 5.58 -14.94 0.79
C ASN A 160 4.45 -15.96 0.56
N GLY A 161 3.36 -15.54 -0.10
CA GLY A 161 2.22 -16.42 -0.38
C GLY A 161 1.16 -16.49 0.73
N GLN A 162 1.46 -15.98 1.93
CA GLN A 162 0.62 -16.13 3.13
C GLN A 162 -0.73 -15.40 3.04
N LEU A 163 -0.82 -14.33 2.25
CA LEU A 163 -2.05 -13.56 2.07
C LEU A 163 -2.42 -13.51 0.59
N TYR A 164 -3.40 -14.33 0.18
CA TYR A 164 -3.95 -14.31 -1.18
C TYR A 164 -5.19 -13.43 -1.27
N PHE A 165 -5.18 -12.45 -2.19
CA PHE A 165 -6.31 -11.58 -2.48
C PHE A 165 -7.11 -12.11 -3.66
N THR A 166 -8.42 -12.27 -3.46
CA THR A 166 -9.35 -12.84 -4.44
C THR A 166 -9.74 -11.82 -5.52
N ASN A 167 -10.65 -12.19 -6.44
CA ASN A 167 -11.13 -11.28 -7.46
C ASN A 167 -11.89 -10.07 -6.88
N SER A 168 -12.49 -10.17 -5.69
CA SER A 168 -13.17 -9.05 -5.04
C SER A 168 -12.22 -8.05 -4.38
N GLY A 169 -10.93 -8.36 -4.35
CA GLY A 169 -9.90 -7.60 -3.64
C GLY A 169 -9.73 -7.96 -2.17
N ALA A 170 -10.65 -8.73 -1.58
CA ALA A 170 -10.54 -9.21 -0.21
C ALA A 170 -9.53 -10.37 -0.14
N ALA A 171 -8.74 -10.43 0.94
CA ALA A 171 -7.93 -11.59 1.27
C ALA A 171 -8.81 -12.81 1.59
N ARG A 172 -8.36 -14.02 1.24
CA ARG A 172 -8.96 -15.26 1.74
C ARG A 172 -8.98 -15.24 3.27
N LYS A 173 -10.09 -15.68 3.87
CA LYS A 173 -10.32 -15.58 5.31
C LYS A 173 -9.73 -16.79 6.05
N ASP A 174 -8.42 -16.96 5.93
CA ASP A 174 -7.65 -17.96 6.65
C ASP A 174 -7.00 -17.39 7.93
N TYR A 175 -6.25 -18.21 8.67
CA TYR A 175 -5.60 -17.77 9.91
C TYR A 175 -4.59 -16.64 9.69
N ASN A 176 -3.96 -16.52 8.50
CA ASN A 176 -3.01 -15.44 8.23
C ASN A 176 -3.72 -14.10 8.08
N ALA A 177 -4.82 -14.06 7.33
CA ALA A 177 -5.62 -12.86 7.18
C ALA A 177 -6.25 -12.45 8.51
N LEU A 178 -6.78 -13.41 9.27
CA LEU A 178 -7.38 -13.16 10.59
C LEU A 178 -6.36 -12.67 11.60
N LEU A 179 -5.15 -13.28 11.65
CA LEU A 179 -4.07 -12.80 12.49
C LEU A 179 -3.67 -11.37 12.12
N LYS A 180 -3.45 -11.09 10.83
CA LYS A 180 -3.10 -9.76 10.33
C LYS A 180 -4.15 -8.71 10.73
N MET A 181 -5.43 -9.02 10.58
CA MET A 181 -6.52 -8.14 11.02
C MET A 181 -6.47 -7.88 12.53
N ARG A 182 -6.26 -8.94 13.33
CA ARG A 182 -6.22 -8.85 14.79
C ARG A 182 -5.03 -8.00 15.27
N VAL A 183 -3.82 -8.23 14.74
CA VAL A 183 -2.64 -7.44 15.13
C VAL A 183 -2.73 -6.00 14.66
N MET A 184 -3.31 -5.74 13.48
CA MET A 184 -3.57 -4.36 13.02
C MET A 184 -4.45 -3.60 14.01
N GLN A 185 -5.53 -4.23 14.48
CA GLN A 185 -6.45 -3.62 15.46
C GLN A 185 -5.74 -3.37 16.80
N ILE A 186 -5.04 -4.37 17.34
CA ILE A 186 -4.31 -4.24 18.61
C ILE A 186 -3.23 -3.16 18.53
N VAL A 187 -2.38 -3.20 17.50
CA VAL A 187 -1.31 -2.20 17.31
C VAL A 187 -1.90 -0.79 17.18
N SER A 188 -3.03 -0.64 16.49
CA SER A 188 -3.70 0.66 16.38
C SER A 188 -4.26 1.19 17.71
N SER A 189 -4.60 0.32 18.66
CA SER A 189 -5.12 0.73 19.97
C SER A 189 -4.03 1.00 21.01
N ILE A 190 -2.83 0.43 20.84
CA ILE A 190 -1.72 0.57 21.80
C ILE A 190 -0.57 1.46 21.29
N THR A 191 -0.64 1.93 20.05
CA THR A 191 0.40 2.77 19.44
C THR A 191 -0.16 3.97 18.70
N ASN A 192 0.70 4.93 18.35
CA ASN A 192 0.35 6.06 17.48
C ASN A 192 1.52 6.43 16.53
N SER A 193 1.27 7.38 15.62
CA SER A 193 2.25 7.81 14.60
C SER A 193 3.45 8.54 15.17
N GLY A 194 3.36 9.15 16.35
CA GLY A 194 4.46 9.85 17.02
C GLY A 194 5.43 8.92 17.73
N MET A 195 5.05 7.65 17.98
CA MET A 195 5.94 6.68 18.61
C MET A 195 7.03 6.19 17.65
N SER A 196 8.26 6.17 18.15
CA SER A 196 9.39 5.47 17.54
C SER A 196 9.15 3.96 17.47
N GLN A 197 9.96 3.27 16.69
CA GLN A 197 9.82 1.82 16.49
C GLN A 197 10.04 1.02 17.79
N SER A 198 10.99 1.44 18.63
CA SER A 198 11.24 0.83 19.94
C SER A 198 10.11 1.10 20.94
N GLN A 199 9.55 2.31 20.97
CA GLN A 199 8.38 2.63 21.80
C GLN A 199 7.17 1.77 21.40
N LYS A 200 6.96 1.54 20.10
CA LYS A 200 5.92 0.62 19.61
C LYS A 200 6.18 -0.81 20.08
N LEU A 201 7.43 -1.28 19.98
CA LEU A 201 7.80 -2.62 20.44
C LEU A 201 7.55 -2.80 21.93
N TYR A 202 7.88 -1.79 22.74
CA TYR A 202 7.63 -1.82 24.17
C TYR A 202 6.13 -1.78 24.51
N ALA A 203 5.32 -1.04 23.76
CA ALA A 203 3.86 -1.09 23.89
C ALA A 203 3.32 -2.51 23.60
N CYS A 204 3.82 -3.16 22.55
CA CYS A 204 3.49 -4.55 22.24
C CYS A 204 3.92 -5.52 23.35
N TRP A 205 5.10 -5.32 23.93
CA TRP A 205 5.58 -6.09 25.09
C TRP A 205 4.65 -5.98 26.28
N LYS A 206 4.33 -4.75 26.70
CA LYS A 206 3.39 -4.51 27.81
C LYS A 206 2.02 -5.13 27.55
N TYR A 207 1.54 -5.07 26.32
CA TYR A 207 0.27 -5.71 25.95
C TYR A 207 0.31 -7.23 26.14
N VAL A 208 1.42 -7.88 25.84
CA VAL A 208 1.55 -9.35 26.00
C VAL A 208 1.72 -9.72 27.47
N VAL A 209 2.61 -9.03 28.19
CA VAL A 209 2.98 -9.39 29.56
C VAL A 209 1.92 -8.97 30.58
N TYR A 210 1.30 -7.80 30.40
CA TYR A 210 0.37 -7.20 31.38
C TYR A 210 -1.07 -7.11 30.85
N GLY A 211 -1.37 -7.70 29.70
CA GLY A 211 -2.68 -7.59 29.03
C GLY A 211 -3.75 -8.55 29.52
N GLY A 212 -3.54 -9.27 30.63
CA GLY A 212 -4.52 -10.20 31.21
C GLY A 212 -4.61 -11.55 30.49
N PHE A 213 -3.54 -11.99 29.84
CA PHE A 213 -3.45 -13.37 29.33
C PHE A 213 -3.15 -14.35 30.46
N TYR A 214 -3.56 -15.61 30.29
CA TYR A 214 -3.29 -16.68 31.26
C TYR A 214 -2.32 -17.70 30.71
N TYR A 215 -1.53 -18.30 31.61
CA TYR A 215 -0.68 -19.43 31.25
C TYR A 215 -1.50 -20.71 31.16
N GLY A 216 -1.37 -21.46 30.05
CA GLY A 216 -1.93 -22.81 29.94
C GLY A 216 -2.04 -23.31 28.51
N GLY A 217 -2.63 -24.50 28.34
CA GLY A 217 -2.83 -25.12 27.03
C GLY A 217 -1.67 -26.00 26.56
N PRO A 218 -1.89 -26.76 25.48
CA PRO A 218 -0.94 -27.76 24.99
C PRO A 218 0.21 -27.13 24.19
N ASP A 219 1.31 -27.85 24.06
CA ASP A 219 2.40 -27.45 23.19
C ASP A 219 2.04 -27.59 21.71
N PRO A 220 2.37 -26.59 20.87
CA PRO A 220 2.12 -26.68 19.44
C PRO A 220 3.08 -27.68 18.78
N ASN A 221 2.66 -28.24 17.64
CA ASN A 221 3.58 -28.95 16.75
C ASN A 221 4.48 -27.96 16.03
N ILE A 222 5.69 -27.74 16.56
CA ILE A 222 6.67 -26.79 16.02
C ILE A 222 7.16 -27.14 14.60
N TYR A 223 6.89 -28.35 14.10
CA TYR A 223 7.24 -28.82 12.74
C TYR A 223 6.19 -28.51 11.68
N GLN A 224 4.96 -28.18 12.09
CA GLN A 224 3.90 -27.85 11.15
C GLN A 224 4.12 -26.46 10.53
N SER A 225 4.04 -26.36 9.20
CA SER A 225 4.10 -25.07 8.51
C SER A 225 3.03 -24.11 9.03
N GLY A 226 3.42 -22.87 9.35
CA GLY A 226 2.55 -21.84 9.89
C GLY A 226 2.14 -22.00 11.35
N TRP A 227 2.70 -22.96 12.11
CA TRP A 227 2.30 -23.22 13.50
C TRP A 227 2.34 -21.96 14.37
N ALA A 228 3.39 -21.14 14.27
CA ALA A 228 3.56 -19.97 15.13
C ALA A 228 2.50 -18.90 14.85
N ARG A 229 2.09 -18.74 13.59
CA ARG A 229 1.03 -17.81 13.18
C ARG A 229 -0.35 -18.33 13.58
N SER A 230 -0.57 -19.64 13.45
CA SER A 230 -1.79 -20.29 13.93
C SER A 230 -1.92 -20.16 15.44
N GLU A 231 -0.85 -20.42 16.18
CA GLU A 231 -0.81 -20.35 17.64
C GLU A 231 -0.97 -18.92 18.16
N ALA A 232 -0.37 -17.92 17.49
CA ALA A 232 -0.62 -16.52 17.81
C ALA A 232 -2.12 -16.17 17.69
N LEU A 233 -2.78 -16.58 16.60
CA LEU A 233 -4.20 -16.34 16.42
C LEU A 233 -5.05 -17.09 17.47
N ARG A 234 -4.67 -18.33 17.79
CA ARG A 234 -5.34 -19.14 18.81
C ARG A 234 -5.28 -18.45 20.17
N MET A 235 -4.09 -18.04 20.63
CA MET A 235 -3.92 -17.37 21.91
C MET A 235 -4.66 -16.01 21.96
N PHE A 236 -4.60 -15.19 20.90
CA PHE A 236 -5.38 -13.94 20.85
C PHE A 236 -6.90 -14.14 20.96
N ARG A 237 -7.42 -15.32 20.60
CA ARG A 237 -8.84 -15.67 20.71
C ARG A 237 -9.19 -16.29 22.06
N ALA A 238 -8.33 -17.17 22.55
CA ALA A 238 -8.57 -17.94 23.77
C ALA A 238 -8.27 -17.14 25.05
N GLY A 239 -7.37 -16.15 24.97
CA GLY A 239 -6.89 -15.42 26.15
C GLY A 239 -5.88 -16.20 26.99
N TYR A 240 -5.47 -17.39 26.55
CA TYR A 240 -4.46 -18.20 27.26
C TYR A 240 -3.52 -18.96 26.30
N GLY A 241 -2.31 -19.22 26.76
CA GLY A 241 -1.27 -19.97 26.04
C GLY A 241 -0.08 -20.30 26.94
N ASN A 242 0.77 -21.22 26.49
CA ASN A 242 2.05 -21.53 27.13
C ASN A 242 3.15 -20.58 26.61
N CYS A 243 4.41 -20.87 26.93
CA CYS A 243 5.57 -20.09 26.47
C CYS A 243 5.62 -19.90 24.95
N TYR A 244 5.21 -20.90 24.17
CA TYR A 244 5.08 -20.78 22.72
C TYR A 244 4.01 -19.74 22.34
N GLY A 245 2.84 -19.80 22.97
CA GLY A 245 1.77 -18.83 22.78
C GLY A 245 2.23 -17.39 23.04
N PHE A 246 2.78 -17.11 24.23
CA PHE A 246 3.26 -15.79 24.63
C PHE A 246 4.28 -15.22 23.63
N SER A 247 5.26 -16.04 23.25
CA SER A 247 6.25 -15.67 22.25
C SER A 247 5.62 -15.44 20.87
N CYS A 248 4.63 -16.25 20.48
CA CYS A 248 3.98 -16.14 19.17
C CYS A 248 3.16 -14.84 19.05
N ILE A 249 2.42 -14.45 20.09
CA ILE A 249 1.65 -13.19 20.07
C ILE A 249 2.57 -11.98 20.10
N PHE A 250 3.69 -12.03 20.85
CA PHE A 250 4.69 -10.96 20.82
C PHE A 250 5.34 -10.83 19.44
N ALA A 251 5.75 -11.94 18.83
CA ALA A 251 6.30 -11.97 17.49
C ALA A 251 5.29 -11.46 16.44
N ALA A 252 4.00 -11.80 16.56
CA ALA A 252 2.97 -11.31 15.65
C ALA A 252 2.82 -9.78 15.71
N LEU A 253 2.84 -9.21 16.91
CA LEU A 253 2.77 -7.76 17.12
C LEU A 253 4.05 -7.06 16.63
N ALA A 254 5.23 -7.61 16.96
CA ALA A 254 6.52 -7.09 16.51
C ALA A 254 6.61 -7.06 14.97
N ARG A 255 6.12 -8.12 14.29
CA ARG A 255 6.01 -8.17 12.83
C ARG A 255 5.11 -7.06 12.29
N GLU A 256 3.99 -6.77 12.95
CA GLU A 256 3.05 -5.75 12.50
C GLU A 256 3.66 -4.35 12.52
N ILE A 257 4.43 -4.05 13.56
CA ILE A 257 5.11 -2.77 13.69
C ILE A 257 6.42 -2.69 12.89
N GLY A 258 6.78 -3.73 12.10
CA GLY A 258 7.85 -3.68 11.11
C GLY A 258 9.13 -4.45 11.45
N TYR A 259 9.17 -5.22 12.54
CA TYR A 259 10.32 -6.08 12.85
C TYR A 259 10.27 -7.42 12.12
N THR A 260 11.40 -8.11 12.09
CA THR A 260 11.50 -9.52 11.66
C THR A 260 11.82 -10.39 12.88
N PRO A 261 10.79 -10.92 13.59
CA PRO A 261 11.01 -11.75 14.76
C PRO A 261 11.35 -13.20 14.39
N TYR A 262 12.20 -13.80 15.22
CA TYR A 262 12.52 -15.21 15.21
C TYR A 262 12.04 -15.85 16.50
N MET A 263 11.29 -16.94 16.37
CA MET A 263 10.97 -17.79 17.50
C MET A 263 12.17 -18.67 17.79
N ILE A 264 12.62 -18.70 19.03
CA ILE A 264 13.63 -19.64 19.49
C ILE A 264 12.89 -20.70 20.29
N CYS A 265 12.71 -21.88 19.70
CA CYS A 265 12.18 -23.05 20.38
C CYS A 265 13.35 -23.78 21.03
N GLY A 266 13.34 -23.88 22.35
CA GLY A 266 14.43 -24.46 23.09
C GLY A 266 13.97 -25.13 24.36
N ARG A 267 14.93 -25.37 25.23
CA ARG A 267 14.69 -25.87 26.57
C ARG A 267 15.50 -25.07 27.57
N VAL A 268 14.97 -24.88 28.76
CA VAL A 268 15.59 -24.16 29.89
C VAL A 268 15.51 -25.04 31.15
N PRO A 269 16.31 -24.80 32.20
CA PRO A 269 16.22 -25.57 33.44
C PRO A 269 14.79 -25.71 33.96
N GLY A 270 14.38 -26.94 34.25
CA GLY A 270 13.04 -27.27 34.71
C GLY A 270 12.67 -28.72 34.40
N SER A 271 11.51 -29.17 34.91
CA SER A 271 11.08 -30.58 34.83
C SER A 271 9.72 -30.78 34.16
N ARG A 272 9.13 -29.71 33.61
CA ARG A 272 7.72 -29.65 33.22
C ARG A 272 7.35 -30.49 32.00
N ASP A 273 8.33 -30.90 31.20
CA ASP A 273 8.13 -31.79 30.06
C ASP A 273 8.43 -33.26 30.39
N GLY A 274 8.77 -33.57 31.66
CA GLY A 274 8.98 -34.93 32.15
C GLY A 274 10.32 -35.56 31.76
N ALA A 275 11.22 -34.82 31.11
CA ALA A 275 12.54 -35.33 30.75
C ALA A 275 13.48 -35.40 31.97
N ALA A 276 14.34 -36.42 32.00
CA ALA A 276 15.25 -36.69 33.13
C ALA A 276 16.55 -35.85 33.10
N ASP A 277 16.70 -34.93 32.15
CA ASP A 277 17.93 -34.15 31.94
C ASP A 277 17.93 -32.78 32.63
N GLY A 278 16.89 -32.48 33.42
CA GLY A 278 16.77 -31.23 34.17
C GLY A 278 16.41 -30.02 33.31
N PHE A 279 16.00 -30.23 32.05
CA PHE A 279 15.52 -29.18 31.16
C PHE A 279 14.04 -29.37 30.83
N THR A 280 13.35 -28.28 30.53
CA THR A 280 11.98 -28.27 30.03
C THR A 280 11.80 -27.38 28.81
N ARG A 281 10.89 -27.78 27.91
CA ARG A 281 10.51 -27.00 26.72
C ARG A 281 10.15 -25.55 27.05
N HIS A 282 10.70 -24.65 26.26
CA HIS A 282 10.49 -23.21 26.37
C HIS A 282 10.59 -22.51 25.02
N CYS A 283 10.00 -21.33 24.91
CA CYS A 283 10.09 -20.54 23.70
C CYS A 283 10.19 -19.05 24.02
N TRP A 284 11.18 -18.39 23.39
CA TRP A 284 11.42 -16.95 23.48
C TRP A 284 11.58 -16.35 22.10
N VAL A 285 11.72 -15.02 22.01
CA VAL A 285 11.78 -14.28 20.75
C VAL A 285 13.13 -13.58 20.60
N LYS A 286 13.69 -13.64 19.38
CA LYS A 286 14.87 -12.86 18.98
C LYS A 286 14.49 -11.84 17.90
N ILE A 287 14.84 -10.57 18.10
CA ILE A 287 14.60 -9.47 17.16
C ILE A 287 15.89 -8.67 17.02
N ASN A 288 16.41 -8.53 15.79
CA ASN A 288 17.62 -7.74 15.48
C ASN A 288 18.83 -8.09 16.37
N GLY A 289 19.03 -9.37 16.66
CA GLY A 289 20.13 -9.81 17.54
C GLY A 289 19.79 -9.83 19.03
N LEU A 290 18.74 -9.12 19.46
CA LEU A 290 18.35 -9.00 20.85
C LEU A 290 17.28 -10.02 21.28
N TYR A 291 17.27 -10.36 22.55
CA TYR A 291 16.47 -11.42 23.15
C TYR A 291 15.33 -10.88 24.01
N TYR A 292 14.17 -11.53 23.91
CA TYR A 292 12.92 -11.16 24.56
C TYR A 292 12.19 -12.40 25.06
N ASP A 293 11.86 -12.45 26.35
CA ASP A 293 11.12 -13.57 26.95
C ASP A 293 9.83 -13.10 27.62
N PRO A 294 8.72 -13.01 26.86
CA PRO A 294 7.47 -12.49 27.38
C PRO A 294 6.83 -13.42 28.42
N GLU A 295 7.03 -14.73 28.31
CA GLU A 295 6.45 -15.67 29.28
C GLU A 295 7.21 -15.64 30.59
N ALA A 296 8.54 -15.63 30.56
CA ALA A 296 9.33 -15.56 31.79
C ALA A 296 9.03 -14.29 32.58
N GLN A 297 8.90 -13.16 31.87
CA GLN A 297 8.49 -11.90 32.47
C GLN A 297 7.07 -11.97 33.05
N TYR A 298 6.13 -12.57 32.32
CA TYR A 298 4.74 -12.73 32.76
C TYR A 298 4.66 -13.60 34.03
N ALA A 299 5.36 -14.73 34.04
CA ALA A 299 5.32 -15.70 35.12
C ALA A 299 6.21 -15.31 36.32
N GLY A 300 7.10 -14.33 36.14
CA GLY A 300 7.93 -13.76 37.20
C GLY A 300 9.14 -14.60 37.61
N TRP A 301 9.38 -15.75 36.97
CA TRP A 301 10.52 -16.61 37.29
C TRP A 301 11.85 -16.10 36.69
N MET A 302 11.79 -15.28 35.64
CA MET A 302 12.91 -14.45 35.18
C MET A 302 12.38 -13.15 34.61
N THR A 303 12.76 -12.02 35.21
CA THR A 303 12.28 -10.70 34.80
C THR A 303 13.35 -9.92 34.03
N GLY A 304 12.93 -9.01 33.16
CA GLY A 304 13.82 -8.08 32.47
C GLY A 304 14.47 -8.60 31.19
N VAL A 305 14.14 -9.81 30.70
CA VAL A 305 14.61 -10.29 29.39
C VAL A 305 13.84 -9.56 28.27
N TYR A 306 14.16 -8.28 28.11
CA TYR A 306 13.62 -7.38 27.11
C TYR A 306 14.77 -6.64 26.45
N GLY A 307 15.19 -7.12 25.27
CA GLY A 307 16.24 -6.46 24.49
C GLY A 307 17.67 -6.76 24.97
N TYR A 308 17.91 -7.90 25.62
CA TYR A 308 19.27 -8.32 25.97
C TYR A 308 20.07 -8.73 24.73
N ASP A 309 21.38 -8.48 24.75
CA ASP A 309 22.34 -8.87 23.71
C ASP A 309 22.73 -10.35 23.78
N TYR A 310 22.51 -11.00 24.92
CA TYR A 310 22.56 -12.45 25.10
C TYR A 310 21.29 -12.98 25.79
N TYR A 311 21.06 -14.29 25.73
CA TYR A 311 19.99 -14.92 26.50
C TYR A 311 20.55 -15.39 27.86
N PRO A 312 20.06 -14.86 29.00
CA PRO A 312 20.73 -15.01 30.29
C PRO A 312 20.43 -16.32 31.01
N ILE A 313 19.53 -17.13 30.48
CA ILE A 313 19.13 -18.40 31.08
C ILE A 313 19.89 -19.52 30.38
N SER A 314 20.41 -20.50 31.14
CA SER A 314 20.99 -21.73 30.58
C SER A 314 19.97 -22.38 29.63
N HIS A 315 20.38 -22.78 28.43
CA HIS A 315 19.43 -23.23 27.43
C HIS A 315 20.02 -24.18 26.40
N GLN A 316 19.12 -24.95 25.79
CA GLN A 316 19.38 -25.78 24.61
C GLN A 316 18.48 -25.31 23.47
N ILE A 317 19.05 -24.97 22.32
CA ILE A 317 18.25 -24.58 21.16
C ILE A 317 17.86 -25.85 20.41
N GLN A 318 16.56 -26.06 20.26
CA GLN A 318 16.02 -27.15 19.44
C GLN A 318 15.74 -26.66 18.02
N ARG A 319 15.23 -25.43 17.89
CA ARG A 319 14.85 -24.86 16.60
C ARG A 319 14.77 -23.35 16.60
N VAL A 320 15.15 -22.75 15.47
CA VAL A 320 14.92 -21.34 15.18
C VAL A 320 13.92 -21.21 14.05
N VAL A 321 12.89 -20.38 14.23
CA VAL A 321 11.80 -20.21 13.26
C VAL A 321 11.66 -18.73 12.89
N ASN A 322 11.83 -18.40 11.61
CA ASN A 322 11.53 -17.06 11.10
C ASN A 322 10.00 -16.87 11.00
N PHE A 323 9.42 -16.09 11.91
CA PHE A 323 7.97 -15.89 12.02
C PHE A 323 7.34 -15.26 10.76
N CYS A 324 8.13 -14.54 9.96
CA CYS A 324 7.65 -13.92 8.73
C CYS A 324 7.55 -14.90 7.56
N LYS A 325 8.20 -16.07 7.64
CA LYS A 325 8.33 -17.01 6.52
C LYS A 325 7.70 -18.36 6.81
N PHE A 326 8.03 -18.96 7.95
CA PHE A 326 7.64 -20.31 8.34
C PHE A 326 6.18 -20.36 8.80
#